data_AF-A0A2S8FGG3-F1
#
_entry.id   AF-A0A2S8FGG3-F1
#
_cell.length_a   1.000
_cell.length_b   1.000
_cell.length_c   1.000
_cell.angle_alpha   90.00
_cell.angle_beta   90.00
_cell.angle_gamma   90.00
#
_symmetry.space_group_name_H-M   'P 1'
#
loop_
_entity.id
_entity.type
_entity.pdbx_description
1 polymer ?
#
loop_
_entity_poly.entity_id
_entity_poly.type
_entity_poly.pdbx_seq_one_letter_code
_entity_poly.pdbx_strand_id
1 'polypeptide(L)'
;MNDSPYKSPTVVDDEADKVRTIMGEHSYQVAQQLGWATLAAYAQVGMLTVLMLTSWMRDQWKAEVVQLVVMAALIVLVVAVGLGLNSVRHLAGAFQYDNKKRAMLLFLSVIPWLAIISLFIVIDQARHELAAQRVPLAGLGVDWLELSRSVNALFGKTFHEPYPNTEQNQLYNLAFCDDTHLAQMAAIKGSIPWPTLPDLTEANHSWEDYAGNELVDARVRIHHCRLLKLQARTLPPLQVLAVIWEICGDENPVFLACYRRGICIYIDRLGECAMVTTPAPELSEAIDDLLAQADQWLERIAEYNFPRPIPPSNTNARMTLVTTHGTRVIEQAYADLYRHPDASQLLDSIEEVTQAIPDDPQERSL
;
A
#
# COMPACT_ATOMS: atom_id res chain seq x y z
N MET A 1 27.33 18.22 -16.58
CA MET A 1 26.83 16.98 -15.96
C MET A 1 25.32 17.10 -15.94
N ASN A 2 24.65 16.50 -16.92
CA ASN A 2 23.18 16.45 -16.99
C ASN A 2 22.74 15.23 -16.18
N ASP A 3 22.29 15.46 -14.94
CA ASP A 3 21.57 14.41 -14.22
C ASP A 3 20.24 14.15 -14.96
N SER A 4 19.97 12.88 -15.26
CA SER A 4 18.71 12.45 -15.87
C SER A 4 17.54 12.84 -14.95
N PRO A 5 16.45 13.46 -15.46
CA PRO A 5 15.27 13.76 -14.67
C PRO A 5 14.52 12.50 -14.18
N TYR A 6 15.00 11.30 -14.54
CA TYR A 6 14.46 10.00 -14.15
C TYR A 6 15.38 9.22 -13.20
N LYS A 7 16.32 9.88 -12.53
CA LYS A 7 17.18 9.26 -11.52
C LYS A 7 16.29 8.72 -10.39
N SER A 8 16.39 7.42 -10.07
CA SER A 8 15.61 6.84 -8.98
C SER A 8 15.92 7.58 -7.68
N PRO A 9 14.92 7.99 -6.89
CA PRO A 9 15.14 8.76 -5.67
C PRO A 9 16.05 8.01 -4.69
N THR A 10 16.91 8.76 -4.01
CA THR A 10 17.86 8.26 -3.02
C THR A 10 17.11 7.59 -1.86
N VAL A 11 17.51 6.35 -1.56
CA VAL A 11 16.79 5.29 -0.84
C VAL A 11 16.46 5.58 0.64
N VAL A 12 16.84 6.72 1.22
CA VAL A 12 16.84 6.86 2.69
C VAL A 12 15.55 7.47 3.30
N ASP A 13 14.68 8.12 2.51
CA ASP A 13 13.38 8.66 3.01
C ASP A 13 12.13 8.06 2.34
N ASP A 14 12.27 7.21 1.31
CA ASP A 14 11.14 6.69 0.51
C ASP A 14 10.18 5.81 1.36
N GLU A 15 10.72 5.01 2.29
CA GLU A 15 9.90 4.08 3.07
C GLU A 15 9.09 4.79 4.17
N ALA A 16 9.69 5.76 4.87
CA ALA A 16 8.99 6.52 5.90
C ALA A 16 7.86 7.37 5.31
N ASP A 17 8.08 7.98 4.14
CA ASP A 17 7.06 8.74 3.43
C ASP A 17 5.95 7.83 2.92
N LYS A 18 6.26 6.66 2.37
CA LYS A 18 5.25 5.66 1.99
C LYS A 18 4.40 5.19 3.17
N VAL A 19 5.04 4.90 4.30
CA VAL A 19 4.34 4.53 5.55
C VAL A 19 3.42 5.67 5.99
N ARG A 20 3.92 6.91 5.99
CA ARG A 20 3.15 8.11 6.33
C ARG A 20 1.96 8.31 5.38
N THR A 21 2.13 8.09 4.08
CA THR A 21 1.03 8.18 3.10
C THR A 21 -0.07 7.16 3.37
N ILE A 22 0.28 5.92 3.76
CA ILE A 22 -0.72 4.88 4.06
C ILE A 22 -1.42 5.13 5.39
N MET A 23 -0.65 5.45 6.43
CA MET A 23 -1.18 5.61 7.78
C MET A 23 -1.89 6.95 7.98
N GLY A 24 -1.58 7.93 7.15
CA GLY A 24 -1.85 9.34 7.44
C GLY A 24 -0.86 9.90 8.48
N GLU A 25 -0.63 11.21 8.39
CA GLU A 25 0.35 11.91 9.25
C GLU A 25 0.05 11.76 10.73
N HIS A 26 -1.23 11.83 11.12
CA HIS A 26 -1.65 11.75 12.51
C HIS A 26 -1.27 10.39 13.15
N SER A 27 -1.66 9.30 12.51
CA SER A 27 -1.44 7.94 13.01
C SER A 27 0.05 7.58 13.00
N TYR A 28 0.78 8.08 12.00
CA TYR A 28 2.23 7.94 11.96
C TYR A 28 2.92 8.59 13.17
N GLN A 29 2.49 9.80 13.56
CA GLN A 29 3.01 10.46 14.76
C GLN A 29 2.67 9.68 16.04
N VAL A 30 1.44 9.17 16.16
CA VAL A 30 1.03 8.34 17.30
C VAL A 30 1.88 7.06 17.38
N ALA A 31 2.07 6.38 16.24
CA ALA A 31 2.87 5.17 16.12
C ALA A 31 4.33 5.37 16.56
N GLN A 32 4.97 6.47 16.14
CA GLN A 32 6.34 6.78 16.54
C GLN A 32 6.49 6.97 18.05
N GLN A 33 5.49 7.54 18.72
CA GLN A 33 5.55 7.83 20.15
C GLN A 33 5.15 6.65 21.04
N LEU A 34 4.35 5.72 20.52
CA LEU A 34 3.84 4.57 21.28
C LEU A 34 4.98 3.71 21.88
N GLY A 35 6.01 3.43 21.09
CA GLY A 35 7.17 2.64 21.55
C GLY A 35 7.91 3.31 22.71
N TRP A 36 8.16 4.62 22.60
CA TRP A 36 8.83 5.41 23.63
C TRP A 36 8.00 5.54 24.91
N ALA A 37 6.69 5.77 24.77
CA ALA A 37 5.77 5.83 25.91
C ALA A 37 5.76 4.51 26.67
N THR A 38 5.69 3.39 25.94
CA THR A 38 5.63 2.05 26.54
C THR A 38 6.94 1.68 27.22
N LEU A 39 8.09 1.98 26.59
CA LEU A 39 9.41 1.80 27.21
C LEU A 39 9.55 2.63 28.49
N ALA A 40 9.13 3.89 28.46
CA ALA A 40 9.16 4.78 29.62
C ALA A 40 8.30 4.23 30.78
N ALA A 41 7.09 3.74 30.50
CA ALA A 41 6.21 3.16 31.50
C ALA A 41 6.84 1.92 32.17
N TYR A 42 7.38 0.98 31.39
CA TYR A 42 8.04 -0.21 31.95
C TYR A 42 9.30 0.13 32.73
N ALA A 43 10.10 1.08 32.26
CA ALA A 43 11.28 1.54 32.99
C ALA A 43 10.90 2.16 34.35
N GLN A 44 9.85 2.98 34.40
CA GLN A 44 9.35 3.57 35.65
C GLN A 44 8.86 2.49 36.63
N VAL A 45 8.04 1.53 36.15
CA VAL A 45 7.58 0.39 36.97
C VAL A 45 8.75 -0.42 37.51
N GLY A 46 9.71 -0.74 36.65
CA GLY A 46 10.91 -1.50 37.02
C GLY A 46 11.73 -0.77 38.09
N MET A 47 12.02 0.52 37.91
CA MET A 47 12.80 1.29 38.88
C MET A 47 12.06 1.50 40.21
N LEU A 48 10.75 1.74 40.21
CA LEU A 48 9.98 1.79 41.45
C LEU A 48 10.01 0.46 42.19
N THR A 49 9.96 -0.67 41.47
CA THR A 49 10.09 -2.00 42.06
C THR A 49 11.48 -2.19 42.70
N VAL A 50 12.55 -1.77 42.02
CA VAL A 50 13.91 -1.80 42.60
C VAL A 50 13.99 -0.95 43.87
N LEU A 51 13.42 0.25 43.87
CA LEU A 51 13.42 1.14 45.04
C LEU A 51 12.62 0.54 46.22
N MET A 52 11.49 -0.12 45.95
CA MET A 52 10.72 -0.82 46.99
C MET A 52 11.50 -2.01 47.56
N LEU A 53 12.12 -2.83 46.71
CA LEU A 53 12.89 -4.00 47.14
C LEU A 53 14.14 -3.62 47.93
N THR A 54 14.88 -2.60 47.48
CA THR A 54 16.08 -2.11 48.18
C THR A 54 15.74 -1.51 49.54
N SER A 55 14.58 -0.84 49.67
CA SER A 55 14.07 -0.38 50.96
C SER A 55 13.85 -1.55 51.94
N TRP A 56 13.30 -2.66 51.45
CA TRP A 56 13.07 -3.87 52.25
C TRP A 56 14.38 -4.59 52.63
N MET A 57 15.36 -4.64 51.72
CA MET A 57 16.63 -5.34 51.94
C MET A 57 17.68 -4.53 52.72
N ARG A 58 17.36 -3.29 53.09
CA ARG A 58 18.29 -2.34 53.74
C ARG A 58 18.94 -2.92 55.01
N ASP A 59 18.24 -3.77 55.75
CA ASP A 59 18.74 -4.36 56.99
C ASP A 59 19.69 -5.54 56.79
N GLN A 60 19.76 -6.11 55.58
CA GLN A 60 20.53 -7.33 55.29
C GLN A 60 21.84 -7.09 54.54
N TRP A 61 22.03 -5.93 53.92
CA TRP A 61 23.15 -5.65 53.00
C TRP A 61 24.06 -4.54 53.52
N LYS A 62 25.29 -4.48 53.01
CA LYS A 62 26.19 -3.34 53.26
C LYS A 62 25.56 -2.06 52.71
N ALA A 63 25.43 -1.05 53.56
CA ALA A 63 24.78 0.23 53.24
C ALA A 63 25.31 0.89 51.96
N GLU A 64 26.62 0.76 51.69
CA GLU A 64 27.27 1.31 50.49
C GLU A 64 26.73 0.72 49.18
N VAL A 65 26.48 -0.60 49.15
CA VAL A 65 25.95 -1.28 47.95
C VAL A 65 24.50 -0.86 47.71
N VAL A 66 23.70 -0.81 48.78
CA VAL A 66 22.30 -0.36 48.70
C VAL A 66 22.23 1.09 48.20
N GLN A 67 23.08 1.98 48.70
CA GLN A 67 23.12 3.37 48.27
C GLN A 67 23.46 3.52 46.78
N LEU A 68 24.43 2.75 46.28
CA LEU A 68 24.80 2.79 44.86
C LEU A 68 23.67 2.32 43.95
N VAL A 69 22.97 1.24 44.33
CA VAL A 69 21.81 0.73 43.58
C VAL A 69 20.66 1.76 43.58
N VAL A 70 20.38 2.38 44.73
CA VAL A 70 19.34 3.42 44.83
C VAL A 70 19.67 4.62 43.95
N MET A 71 20.92 5.09 43.94
CA MET A 71 21.32 6.20 43.08
C MET A 71 21.18 5.86 41.58
N ALA A 72 21.62 4.66 41.18
CA ALA A 72 21.45 4.20 39.79
C ALA A 72 19.97 4.11 39.40
N ALA A 73 19.12 3.55 40.27
CA ALA A 73 17.68 3.45 40.03
C ALA A 73 17.01 4.83 39.91
N LEU A 74 17.42 5.80 40.73
CA LEU A 74 16.91 7.17 40.66
C LEU A 74 17.32 7.87 39.35
N ILE A 75 18.54 7.67 38.87
CA ILE A 75 18.99 8.23 37.58
C ILE A 75 18.14 7.68 36.44
N VAL A 76 17.95 6.35 36.39
CA VAL A 76 17.12 5.72 35.36
C VAL A 76 15.67 6.18 35.46
N LEU A 77 15.15 6.34 36.68
CA LEU A 77 13.79 6.85 36.90
C LEU A 77 13.62 8.28 36.38
N VAL A 78 14.57 9.18 36.63
CA VAL A 78 14.53 10.57 36.11
C VAL A 78 14.53 10.59 34.58
N VAL A 79 15.38 9.77 33.96
CA VAL A 79 15.41 9.64 32.48
C VAL A 79 14.07 9.10 31.95
N ALA A 80 13.53 8.06 32.59
CA ALA A 80 12.25 7.47 32.19
C ALA A 80 11.06 8.41 32.37
N VAL A 81 11.06 9.25 33.42
CA VAL A 81 10.05 10.32 33.60
C VAL A 81 10.19 11.39 32.52
N GLY A 82 11.41 11.80 32.18
CA GLY A 82 11.66 12.74 31.09
C GLY A 82 11.16 12.24 29.73
N LEU A 83 11.46 10.98 29.40
CA LEU A 83 10.92 10.32 28.19
C LEU A 83 9.40 10.23 28.22
N GLY A 84 8.82 9.84 29.34
CA GLY A 84 7.36 9.76 29.52
C GLY A 84 6.67 11.11 29.31
N LEU A 85 7.21 12.19 29.89
CA LEU A 85 6.70 13.55 29.70
C LEU A 85 6.77 13.98 28.23
N ASN A 86 7.86 13.66 27.54
CA ASN A 86 7.99 13.96 26.12
C ASN A 86 6.94 13.21 25.28
N SER A 87 6.78 11.90 25.51
CA SER A 87 5.79 11.09 24.80
C SER A 87 4.35 11.54 25.08
N VAL A 88 3.99 11.84 26.33
CA VAL A 88 2.66 12.39 26.67
C VAL A 88 2.45 13.74 25.98
N ARG A 89 3.46 14.60 25.94
CA ARG A 89 3.36 15.90 25.26
C ARG A 89 3.05 15.76 23.76
N HIS A 90 3.71 14.81 23.08
CA HIS A 90 3.51 14.53 21.67
C HIS A 90 2.17 13.84 21.41
N LEU A 91 1.84 12.78 22.16
CA LEU A 91 0.58 12.04 22.01
C LEU A 91 -0.64 12.92 22.31
N ALA A 92 -0.59 13.75 23.36
CA ALA A 92 -1.67 14.71 23.63
C ALA A 92 -1.81 15.77 22.52
N GLY A 93 -0.71 16.11 21.85
CA GLY A 93 -0.72 16.99 20.67
C GLY A 93 -1.35 16.30 19.47
N ALA A 94 -0.96 15.04 19.22
CA ALA A 94 -1.54 14.22 18.15
C ALA A 94 -3.05 14.12 18.34
N PHE A 95 -3.54 13.64 19.50
CA PHE A 95 -4.98 13.49 19.81
C PHE A 95 -5.78 14.80 19.93
N GLN A 96 -5.18 15.94 19.62
CA GLN A 96 -5.81 17.27 19.68
C GLN A 96 -6.50 17.54 21.03
N TYR A 97 -5.90 17.08 22.13
CA TYR A 97 -6.45 17.35 23.45
C TYR A 97 -6.50 18.84 23.73
N ASP A 98 -7.56 19.28 24.42
CA ASP A 98 -7.65 20.65 24.87
C ASP A 98 -6.50 20.99 25.84
N ASN A 99 -6.16 22.27 25.93
CA ASN A 99 -5.05 22.73 26.77
C ASN A 99 -5.22 22.31 28.24
N LYS A 100 -6.46 22.14 28.73
CA LYS A 100 -6.75 21.69 30.10
C LYS A 100 -6.40 20.22 30.30
N LYS A 101 -6.87 19.29 29.45
CA LYS A 101 -6.48 17.88 29.54
C LYS A 101 -4.99 17.69 29.35
N ARG A 102 -4.38 18.41 28.40
CA ARG A 102 -2.93 18.37 28.17
C ARG A 102 -2.15 18.80 29.43
N ALA A 103 -2.54 19.92 30.05
CA ALA A 103 -1.91 20.38 31.28
C ALA A 103 -2.10 19.39 32.44
N MET A 104 -3.30 18.83 32.59
CA MET A 104 -3.60 17.81 33.60
C MET A 104 -2.74 16.56 33.42
N LEU A 105 -2.64 16.02 32.20
CA LEU A 105 -1.81 14.84 31.92
C LEU A 105 -0.33 15.09 32.16
N LEU A 106 0.17 16.26 31.76
CA LEU A 106 1.56 16.64 32.03
C LEU A 106 1.82 16.78 33.54
N PHE A 107 0.89 17.39 34.27
CA PHE A 107 0.99 17.51 35.73
C PHE A 107 1.01 16.15 36.42
N LEU A 108 0.11 15.24 36.05
CA LEU A 108 0.10 13.86 36.57
C LEU A 108 1.41 13.12 36.26
N SER A 109 2.02 13.42 35.10
CA SER A 109 3.25 12.78 34.65
C SER A 109 4.53 13.24 35.38
N VAL A 110 4.44 14.27 36.24
CA VAL A 110 5.56 14.68 37.12
C VAL A 110 5.63 13.82 38.38
N ILE A 111 4.50 13.25 38.83
CA ILE A 111 4.43 12.46 40.06
C ILE A 111 4.67 10.98 39.69
N PRO A 112 5.75 10.31 40.13
CA PRO A 112 6.21 9.04 39.56
C PRO A 112 5.15 7.93 39.44
N TRP A 113 4.34 7.71 40.47
CA TRP A 113 3.27 6.71 40.43
C TRP A 113 2.07 7.13 39.57
N LEU A 114 1.73 8.42 39.53
CA LEU A 114 0.68 8.93 38.66
C LEU A 114 1.13 8.99 37.20
N ALA A 115 2.44 9.16 36.95
CA ALA A 115 3.05 9.16 35.63
C ALA A 115 2.93 7.81 34.92
N ILE A 116 3.05 6.72 35.68
CA ILE A 116 2.80 5.37 35.17
C ILE A 116 1.34 5.23 34.73
N ILE A 117 0.40 5.68 35.57
CA ILE A 117 -1.04 5.61 35.26
C ILE A 117 -1.37 6.48 34.04
N SER A 118 -0.87 7.72 33.97
CA SER A 118 -1.11 8.60 32.83
C SER A 118 -0.54 8.02 31.54
N LEU A 119 0.68 7.44 31.59
CA LEU A 119 1.27 6.76 30.44
C LEU A 119 0.43 5.58 29.98
N PHE A 120 -0.03 4.71 30.89
CA PHE A 120 -0.87 3.57 30.50
C PHE A 120 -2.19 4.00 29.86
N ILE A 121 -2.84 5.06 30.36
CA ILE A 121 -4.06 5.60 29.73
C ILE A 121 -3.77 6.08 28.29
N VAL A 122 -2.70 6.85 28.10
CA VAL A 122 -2.35 7.38 26.77
C VAL A 122 -1.89 6.26 25.82
N ILE A 123 -1.15 5.26 26.32
CA ILE A 123 -0.73 4.07 25.57
C ILE A 123 -1.95 3.26 25.13
N ASP A 124 -2.90 3.00 26.05
CA ASP A 124 -4.11 2.23 25.75
C ASP A 124 -4.94 2.93 24.66
N GLN A 125 -5.15 4.25 24.80
CA GLN A 125 -5.83 5.03 23.76
C GLN A 125 -5.09 4.99 22.42
N ALA A 126 -3.77 5.16 22.41
CA ALA A 126 -2.96 5.07 21.19
C ALA A 126 -3.06 3.70 20.52
N ARG A 127 -3.02 2.62 21.30
CA ARG A 127 -3.17 1.25 20.78
C ARG A 127 -4.57 1.03 20.22
N HIS A 128 -5.61 1.52 20.91
CA HIS A 128 -6.98 1.39 20.44
C HIS A 128 -7.20 2.11 19.10
N GLU A 129 -6.67 3.32 18.97
CA GLU A 129 -6.78 4.11 17.74
C GLU A 129 -5.99 3.48 16.58
N LEU A 130 -4.75 3.07 16.81
CA LEU A 130 -3.94 2.38 15.80
C LEU A 130 -4.56 1.03 15.41
N ALA A 131 -5.16 0.30 16.36
CA ALA A 131 -5.87 -0.94 16.08
C ALA A 131 -7.16 -0.72 15.29
N ALA A 132 -7.89 0.38 15.53
CA ALA A 132 -9.06 0.76 14.74
C ALA A 132 -8.69 1.02 13.27
N GLN A 133 -7.48 1.53 13.03
CA GLN A 133 -6.90 1.69 11.69
C GLN A 133 -6.12 0.47 11.18
N ARG A 134 -6.15 -0.64 11.94
CA ARG A 134 -5.51 -1.92 11.61
C ARG A 134 -4.01 -1.84 11.38
N VAL A 135 -3.36 -0.90 12.07
CA VAL A 135 -1.90 -0.83 12.13
C VAL A 135 -1.42 -2.04 12.94
N PRO A 136 -0.48 -2.85 12.42
CA PRO A 136 0.00 -4.03 13.14
C PRO A 136 0.77 -3.59 14.40
N LEU A 137 0.43 -4.18 15.54
CA LEU A 137 1.04 -3.88 16.84
C LEU A 137 1.78 -5.11 17.36
N ALA A 138 3.06 -4.96 17.71
CA ALA A 138 3.87 -6.01 18.31
C ALA A 138 4.58 -5.52 19.58
N GLY A 139 4.41 -6.26 20.67
CA GLY A 139 5.06 -5.98 21.95
C GLY A 139 4.84 -4.55 22.46
N LEU A 140 5.90 -3.76 22.43
CA LEU A 140 5.96 -2.40 22.98
C LEU A 140 5.40 -1.31 22.06
N GLY A 141 5.09 -1.60 20.80
CA GLY A 141 4.64 -0.57 19.87
C GLY A 141 4.09 -1.12 18.56
N VAL A 142 4.31 -0.37 17.48
CA VAL A 142 3.96 -0.78 16.11
C VAL A 142 4.94 -1.84 15.62
N ASP A 143 4.42 -2.88 14.97
CA ASP A 143 5.24 -3.84 14.23
C ASP A 143 5.70 -3.18 12.93
N TRP A 144 6.78 -2.40 13.01
CA TRP A 144 7.34 -1.70 11.86
C TRP A 144 7.79 -2.65 10.75
N LEU A 145 8.12 -3.91 11.07
CA LEU A 145 8.52 -4.90 10.08
C LEU A 145 7.31 -5.42 9.30
N GLU A 146 6.22 -5.76 9.98
CA GLU A 146 4.96 -6.15 9.32
C GLU A 146 4.35 -4.99 8.53
N LEU A 147 4.42 -3.79 9.09
CA LEU A 147 3.99 -2.57 8.41
C LEU A 147 4.85 -2.30 7.17
N SER A 148 6.18 -2.35 7.29
CA SER A 148 7.11 -2.25 6.16
C SER A 148 6.83 -3.30 5.08
N ARG A 149 6.55 -4.55 5.45
CA ARG A 149 6.14 -5.59 4.49
C ARG A 149 4.84 -5.24 3.79
N SER A 150 3.85 -4.73 4.51
CA SER A 150 2.58 -4.27 3.93
C SER A 150 2.79 -3.08 2.99
N VAL A 151 3.66 -2.13 3.37
CA VAL A 151 4.04 -0.96 2.57
C VAL A 151 4.82 -1.37 1.32
N ASN A 152 5.74 -2.32 1.45
CA ASN A 152 6.50 -2.87 0.32
C ASN A 152 5.64 -3.80 -0.54
N ALA A 153 4.57 -4.39 -0.03
CA ALA A 153 3.57 -5.06 -0.85
C ALA A 153 2.71 -4.05 -1.64
N LEU A 154 2.51 -2.86 -1.07
CA LEU A 154 1.75 -1.75 -1.64
C LEU A 154 2.49 -0.94 -2.69
N PHE A 155 3.75 -0.66 -2.41
CA PHE A 155 4.62 0.22 -3.18
C PHE A 155 5.91 -0.48 -3.60
N GLY A 156 5.93 -1.80 -3.50
CA GLY A 156 6.98 -2.61 -4.07
C GLY A 156 7.03 -2.28 -5.54
N LYS A 157 8.15 -1.69 -5.97
CA LYS A 157 8.39 -1.35 -7.36
C LYS A 157 8.55 -2.65 -8.13
N THR A 158 7.44 -3.30 -8.51
CA THR A 158 7.44 -4.27 -9.60
C THR A 158 7.54 -3.47 -10.90
N PHE A 159 8.62 -2.71 -11.09
CA PHE A 159 8.88 -2.07 -12.37
C PHE A 159 9.62 -3.08 -13.25
N HIS A 160 9.01 -3.45 -14.37
CA HIS A 160 9.62 -4.35 -15.34
C HIS A 160 9.94 -3.61 -16.64
N GLU A 161 10.97 -4.08 -17.33
CA GLU A 161 11.43 -3.49 -18.58
C GLU A 161 11.40 -4.53 -19.72
N PRO A 162 10.21 -5.04 -20.11
CA PRO A 162 10.12 -5.98 -21.23
C PRO A 162 10.45 -5.34 -22.59
N TYR A 163 10.46 -4.01 -22.66
CA TYR A 163 10.70 -3.27 -23.89
C TYR A 163 12.02 -2.48 -23.86
N PRO A 164 12.64 -2.21 -25.02
CA PRO A 164 13.81 -1.34 -25.10
C PRO A 164 13.48 0.16 -24.87
N ASN A 165 12.24 0.59 -25.12
CA ASN A 165 11.81 1.98 -24.93
C ASN A 165 11.28 2.21 -23.51
N THR A 166 11.76 3.26 -22.85
CA THR A 166 11.29 3.68 -21.52
C THR A 166 9.80 4.05 -21.48
N GLU A 167 9.26 4.65 -22.53
CA GLU A 167 7.83 5.03 -22.60
C GLU A 167 6.93 3.79 -22.69
N GLN A 168 7.30 2.79 -23.51
CA GLN A 168 6.63 1.49 -23.57
C GLN A 168 6.64 0.80 -22.20
N ASN A 169 7.80 0.81 -21.51
CA ASN A 169 7.89 0.27 -20.16
C ASN A 169 7.00 1.05 -19.19
N GLN A 170 6.96 2.38 -19.24
CA GLN A 170 6.06 3.15 -18.37
C GLN A 170 4.59 2.79 -18.59
N LEU A 171 4.16 2.68 -19.84
CA LEU A 171 2.79 2.31 -20.20
C LEU A 171 2.45 0.88 -19.77
N TYR A 172 3.35 -0.07 -20.03
CA TYR A 172 3.26 -1.46 -19.56
C TYR A 172 3.08 -1.51 -18.03
N ASN A 173 3.91 -0.78 -17.29
CA ASN A 173 3.86 -0.80 -15.83
C ASN A 173 2.59 -0.12 -15.28
N LEU A 174 2.17 1.00 -15.86
CA LEU A 174 0.94 1.72 -15.49
C LEU A 174 -0.30 0.84 -15.66
N ALA A 175 -0.33 0.01 -16.69
CA ALA A 175 -1.51 -0.75 -17.07
C ALA A 175 -1.98 -1.76 -15.99
N PHE A 176 -1.09 -2.27 -15.14
CA PHE A 176 -1.48 -3.16 -14.04
C PHE A 176 -2.08 -2.42 -12.83
N CYS A 177 -1.95 -1.09 -12.80
CA CYS A 177 -2.39 -0.20 -11.72
C CYS A 177 -1.85 -0.58 -10.34
N ASP A 178 -0.74 -1.33 -10.27
CA ASP A 178 -0.17 -1.90 -9.05
C ASP A 178 0.79 -0.94 -8.34
N ASP A 179 1.31 0.06 -9.03
CA ASP A 179 2.11 1.15 -8.46
C ASP A 179 1.30 2.46 -8.42
N THR A 180 0.80 2.80 -7.23
CA THR A 180 0.06 4.04 -6.97
C THR A 180 0.90 5.29 -7.22
N HIS A 181 2.20 5.25 -6.91
CA HIS A 181 3.08 6.40 -7.11
C HIS A 181 3.30 6.65 -8.60
N LEU A 182 3.52 5.60 -9.38
CA LEU A 182 3.62 5.70 -10.85
C LEU A 182 2.34 6.29 -11.46
N ALA A 183 1.17 5.84 -11.00
CA ALA A 183 -0.12 6.36 -11.44
C ALA A 183 -0.33 7.84 -11.08
N GLN A 184 0.02 8.26 -9.86
CA GLN A 184 -0.03 9.68 -9.45
C GLN A 184 0.91 10.54 -10.29
N MET A 185 2.14 10.09 -10.54
CA MET A 185 3.09 10.81 -11.39
C MET A 185 2.58 10.96 -12.82
N ALA A 186 1.97 9.91 -13.40
CA ALA A 186 1.38 9.96 -14.72
C ALA A 186 0.24 10.99 -14.80
N ALA A 187 -0.66 10.99 -13.81
CA ALA A 187 -1.75 11.96 -13.72
C ALA A 187 -1.26 13.41 -13.57
N ILE A 188 -0.23 13.66 -12.75
CA ILE A 188 0.32 15.00 -12.51
C ILE A 188 1.04 15.54 -13.75
N LYS A 189 1.82 14.70 -14.44
CA LYS A 189 2.54 15.11 -15.65
C LYS A 189 1.61 15.39 -16.81
N GLY A 190 0.46 14.70 -16.87
CA GLY A 190 -0.52 14.83 -17.95
C GLY A 190 0.00 14.38 -19.32
N SER A 191 1.16 13.71 -19.37
CA SER A 191 1.77 13.21 -20.61
C SER A 191 1.13 11.92 -21.12
N ILE A 192 0.31 11.27 -20.30
CA ILE A 192 -0.48 10.08 -20.62
C ILE A 192 -1.87 10.38 -20.06
N PRO A 193 -2.98 10.10 -20.78
CA PRO A 193 -4.34 10.36 -20.32
C PRO A 193 -4.77 9.41 -19.18
N TRP A 194 -4.11 9.57 -18.03
CA TRP A 194 -4.30 8.80 -16.82
C TRP A 194 -5.26 9.53 -15.87
N PRO A 195 -6.21 8.83 -15.22
CA PRO A 195 -7.17 9.46 -14.34
C PRO A 195 -6.44 10.00 -13.11
N THR A 196 -6.85 11.19 -12.68
CA THR A 196 -6.43 11.73 -11.38
C THR A 196 -6.89 10.78 -10.29
N LEU A 197 -5.94 10.25 -9.53
CA LEU A 197 -6.26 9.48 -8.33
C LEU A 197 -6.70 10.44 -7.22
N PRO A 198 -7.81 10.14 -6.52
CA PRO A 198 -8.15 10.84 -5.28
C PRO A 198 -6.98 10.85 -4.30
N ASP A 199 -6.85 11.92 -3.53
CA ASP A 199 -5.85 12.00 -2.49
C ASP A 199 -6.17 10.94 -1.41
N LEU A 200 -5.29 9.95 -1.31
CA LEU A 200 -5.44 8.84 -0.36
C LEU A 200 -5.32 9.30 1.10
N THR A 201 -4.85 10.51 1.35
CA THR A 201 -4.71 11.09 2.69
C THR A 201 -5.99 11.77 3.19
N GLU A 202 -6.99 11.99 2.34
CA GLU A 202 -8.23 12.65 2.74
C GLU A 202 -9.14 11.70 3.55
N ALA A 203 -9.17 11.90 4.87
CA ALA A 203 -9.91 11.06 5.83
C ALA A 203 -11.43 10.97 5.60
N ASN A 204 -12.02 11.88 4.83
CA ASN A 204 -13.48 11.96 4.64
C ASN A 204 -13.98 11.22 3.40
N HIS A 205 -13.10 10.70 2.54
CA HIS A 205 -13.52 9.93 1.37
C HIS A 205 -13.65 8.45 1.70
N SER A 206 -14.85 7.90 1.50
CA SER A 206 -15.12 6.46 1.59
C SER A 206 -14.49 5.78 0.37
N TRP A 207 -13.39 5.06 0.58
CA TRP A 207 -12.73 4.29 -0.48
C TRP A 207 -13.66 3.22 -1.07
N GLU A 208 -14.61 2.73 -0.27
CA GLU A 208 -15.69 1.85 -0.70
C GLU A 208 -16.56 2.48 -1.78
N ASP A 209 -16.82 3.78 -1.71
CA ASP A 209 -17.65 4.48 -2.69
C ASP A 209 -16.97 4.48 -4.05
N TYR A 210 -15.67 4.73 -4.11
CA TYR A 210 -14.90 4.69 -5.36
C TYR A 210 -14.72 3.25 -5.87
N ALA A 211 -14.41 2.30 -4.99
CA ALA A 211 -14.22 0.91 -5.39
C ALA A 211 -15.50 0.28 -5.96
N GLY A 212 -16.65 0.56 -5.33
CA GLY A 212 -17.95 -0.01 -5.66
C GLY A 212 -18.73 0.73 -6.76
N ASN A 213 -18.37 1.96 -7.10
CA ASN A 213 -19.10 2.75 -8.10
C ASN A 213 -18.68 2.39 -9.54
N GLU A 214 -19.57 1.76 -10.29
CA GLU A 214 -19.33 1.35 -11.69
C GLU A 214 -19.14 2.53 -12.66
N LEU A 215 -19.55 3.75 -12.28
CA LEU A 215 -19.33 4.97 -13.06
C LEU A 215 -17.93 5.55 -12.87
N VAL A 216 -17.14 5.05 -11.92
CA VAL A 216 -15.73 5.45 -11.74
C VAL A 216 -14.86 4.67 -12.72
N ASP A 217 -13.79 5.30 -13.23
CA ASP A 217 -12.79 4.66 -14.08
C ASP A 217 -12.25 3.39 -13.42
N ALA A 218 -12.21 2.28 -14.18
CA ALA A 218 -11.82 0.98 -13.66
C ALA A 218 -10.40 0.99 -13.05
N ARG A 219 -9.47 1.79 -13.58
CA ARG A 219 -8.11 1.94 -13.03
C ARG A 219 -8.14 2.54 -11.63
N VAL A 220 -8.98 3.56 -11.43
CA VAL A 220 -9.23 4.17 -10.11
C VAL A 220 -9.87 3.15 -9.17
N ARG A 221 -10.85 2.37 -9.64
CA ARG A 221 -11.50 1.31 -8.86
C ARG A 221 -10.49 0.25 -8.40
N ILE A 222 -9.57 -0.17 -9.28
CA ILE A 222 -8.53 -1.15 -8.98
C ILE A 222 -7.64 -0.66 -7.83
N HIS A 223 -7.17 0.60 -7.88
CA HIS A 223 -6.36 1.18 -6.80
C HIS A 223 -7.11 1.17 -5.46
N HIS A 224 -8.38 1.57 -5.44
CA HIS A 224 -9.18 1.58 -4.20
C HIS A 224 -9.47 0.18 -3.67
N CYS A 225 -9.74 -0.80 -4.54
CA CYS A 225 -9.92 -2.19 -4.14
C CYS A 225 -8.65 -2.74 -3.48
N ARG A 226 -7.46 -2.43 -4.01
CA ARG A 226 -6.19 -2.81 -3.38
C ARG A 226 -6.06 -2.21 -1.97
N LEU A 227 -6.33 -0.92 -1.81
CA LEU A 227 -6.29 -0.24 -0.50
C LEU A 227 -7.27 -0.85 0.51
N LEU A 228 -8.51 -1.12 0.09
CA LEU A 228 -9.50 -1.79 0.91
C LEU A 228 -9.04 -3.18 1.35
N LYS A 229 -8.46 -3.97 0.44
CA LYS A 229 -7.95 -5.33 0.74
C LYS A 229 -6.85 -5.30 1.80
N LEU A 230 -5.94 -4.34 1.71
CA LEU A 230 -4.81 -4.21 2.65
C LEU A 230 -5.23 -3.73 4.03
N GLN A 231 -6.22 -2.84 4.08
CA GLN A 231 -6.90 -2.52 5.32
C GLN A 231 -7.90 -3.60 5.72
N ALA A 232 -7.96 -4.76 5.04
CA ALA A 232 -8.94 -5.83 5.25
C ALA A 232 -10.40 -5.32 5.44
N ARG A 233 -10.74 -4.21 4.79
CA ARG A 233 -12.08 -3.64 4.76
C ARG A 233 -12.96 -4.44 3.81
N THR A 234 -14.26 -4.16 3.85
CA THR A 234 -15.22 -4.82 2.95
C THR A 234 -14.92 -4.43 1.51
N LEU A 235 -14.66 -5.43 0.67
CA LEU A 235 -14.49 -5.24 -0.76
C LEU A 235 -15.85 -5.22 -1.47
N PRO A 236 -15.97 -4.55 -2.63
CA PRO A 236 -17.12 -4.72 -3.51
C PRO A 236 -17.31 -6.19 -3.93
N PRO A 237 -18.47 -6.56 -4.50
CA PRO A 237 -18.66 -7.88 -5.10
C PRO A 237 -17.53 -8.25 -6.06
N LEU A 238 -17.16 -9.53 -6.08
CA LEU A 238 -16.11 -10.05 -6.96
C LEU A 238 -16.51 -9.81 -8.43
N GLN A 239 -15.65 -9.09 -9.17
CA GLN A 239 -15.89 -8.69 -10.55
C GLN A 239 -14.55 -8.43 -11.25
N VAL A 240 -14.39 -8.82 -12.52
CA VAL A 240 -13.25 -8.42 -13.37
C VAL A 240 -13.35 -6.93 -13.67
N LEU A 241 -12.28 -6.19 -13.43
CA LEU A 241 -12.14 -4.76 -13.77
C LEU A 241 -11.25 -4.54 -14.99
N ALA A 242 -10.29 -5.44 -15.21
CA ALA A 242 -9.44 -5.44 -16.39
C ALA A 242 -8.99 -6.84 -16.78
N VAL A 243 -8.75 -7.05 -18.07
CA VAL A 243 -8.03 -8.18 -18.64
C VAL A 243 -6.72 -7.65 -19.21
N ILE A 244 -5.61 -8.23 -18.79
CA ILE A 244 -4.28 -7.90 -19.30
C ILE A 244 -3.73 -9.16 -19.97
N TRP A 245 -3.25 -9.00 -21.20
CA TRP A 245 -2.72 -10.05 -22.04
C TRP A 245 -1.30 -9.70 -22.47
N GLU A 246 -0.39 -10.65 -22.24
CA GLU A 246 1.04 -10.50 -22.50
C GLU A 246 1.50 -11.67 -23.37
N ILE A 247 2.12 -11.39 -24.51
CA ILE A 247 2.85 -12.38 -25.31
C ILE A 247 4.27 -11.89 -25.46
N CYS A 248 5.23 -12.55 -24.82
CA CYS A 248 6.63 -12.30 -25.10
C CYS A 248 7.02 -13.13 -26.32
N GLY A 249 7.37 -12.48 -27.44
CA GLY A 249 8.04 -13.13 -28.57
C GLY A 249 9.54 -12.93 -28.49
N ASP A 250 10.30 -13.51 -29.44
CA ASP A 250 11.77 -13.49 -29.39
C ASP A 250 12.40 -12.10 -29.37
N GLU A 251 11.76 -11.09 -29.99
CA GLU A 251 12.29 -9.72 -30.02
C GLU A 251 11.26 -8.62 -29.74
N ASN A 252 9.95 -8.88 -29.90
CA ASN A 252 8.91 -7.86 -29.73
C ASN A 252 7.70 -8.39 -28.95
N PRO A 253 7.58 -8.06 -27.65
CA PRO A 253 6.43 -8.45 -26.86
C PRO A 253 5.17 -7.71 -27.29
N VAL A 254 4.04 -8.42 -27.39
CA VAL A 254 2.72 -7.81 -27.55
C VAL A 254 2.07 -7.67 -26.18
N PHE A 255 1.48 -6.51 -25.94
CA PHE A 255 0.79 -6.21 -24.69
C PHE A 255 -0.58 -5.61 -24.98
N LEU A 256 -1.61 -6.10 -24.31
CA LEU A 256 -2.95 -5.53 -24.34
C LEU A 256 -3.50 -5.47 -22.92
N ALA A 257 -4.04 -4.33 -22.51
CA ALA A 257 -4.83 -4.19 -21.30
C ALA A 257 -6.18 -3.57 -21.63
N CYS A 258 -7.26 -4.28 -21.33
CA CYS A 258 -8.63 -3.85 -21.55
C CYS A 258 -9.31 -3.64 -20.21
N TYR A 259 -9.94 -2.50 -20.03
CA TYR A 259 -10.63 -2.14 -18.80
C TYR A 259 -12.12 -2.00 -19.06
N ARG A 260 -12.92 -2.20 -18.01
CA ARG A 260 -14.35 -1.94 -18.09
C ARG A 260 -14.61 -0.49 -18.53
N ARG A 261 -15.63 -0.31 -19.37
CA ARG A 261 -15.98 0.93 -20.10
C ARG A 261 -15.12 1.20 -21.34
N GLY A 262 -14.55 0.14 -21.92
CA GLY A 262 -13.92 0.15 -23.23
C GLY A 262 -12.58 0.89 -23.31
N ILE A 263 -11.94 1.20 -22.17
CA ILE A 263 -10.59 1.76 -22.18
C ILE A 263 -9.63 0.64 -22.53
N CYS A 264 -8.68 0.88 -23.43
CA CYS A 264 -7.60 -0.08 -23.67
C CYS A 264 -6.23 0.58 -23.82
N ILE A 265 -5.21 -0.20 -23.51
CA ILE A 265 -3.80 0.11 -23.70
C ILE A 265 -3.20 -1.02 -24.51
N TYR A 266 -2.49 -0.71 -25.57
CA TYR A 266 -1.93 -1.68 -26.49
C TYR A 266 -0.50 -1.31 -26.87
N ILE A 267 0.38 -2.30 -26.92
CA ILE A 267 1.73 -2.19 -27.47
C ILE A 267 1.87 -3.33 -28.48
N ASP A 268 2.05 -2.99 -29.75
CA ASP A 268 2.11 -3.97 -30.82
C ASP A 268 3.51 -4.58 -31.00
N ARG A 269 3.66 -5.45 -32.01
CA ARG A 269 4.96 -6.09 -32.34
C ARG A 269 5.98 -5.14 -32.96
N LEU A 270 5.59 -3.96 -33.40
CA LEU A 270 6.49 -2.93 -33.91
C LEU A 270 6.89 -1.94 -32.80
N GLY A 271 6.29 -2.07 -31.61
CA GLY A 271 6.47 -1.16 -30.51
C GLY A 271 5.60 0.10 -30.61
N GLU A 272 4.62 0.13 -31.51
CA GLU A 272 3.63 1.20 -31.52
C GLU A 272 2.73 1.07 -30.29
N CYS A 273 2.64 2.16 -29.53
CA CYS A 273 1.75 2.26 -28.39
C CYS A 273 0.42 2.87 -28.83
N ALA A 274 -0.68 2.39 -28.26
CA ALA A 274 -1.98 3.02 -28.36
C ALA A 274 -2.65 3.03 -26.98
N MET A 275 -3.25 4.16 -26.62
CA MET A 275 -4.14 4.24 -25.48
C MET A 275 -5.46 4.86 -25.92
N VAL A 276 -6.54 4.10 -25.80
CA VAL A 276 -7.88 4.51 -26.22
C VAL A 276 -8.71 4.77 -24.96
N THR A 277 -9.00 6.03 -24.67
CA THR A 277 -9.83 6.42 -23.51
C THR A 277 -11.28 6.74 -23.87
N THR A 278 -11.54 6.98 -25.15
CA THR A 278 -12.87 7.27 -25.71
C THR A 278 -13.11 6.31 -26.89
N PRO A 279 -13.36 5.03 -26.60
CA PRO A 279 -13.46 4.00 -27.64
C PRO A 279 -14.63 4.24 -28.58
N ALA A 280 -14.46 3.83 -29.84
CA ALA A 280 -15.57 3.66 -30.77
C ALA A 280 -16.55 2.60 -30.25
N PRO A 281 -17.82 2.61 -30.70
CA PRO A 281 -18.82 1.61 -30.26
C PRO A 281 -18.37 0.17 -30.46
N GLU A 282 -17.73 -0.14 -31.60
CA GLU A 282 -17.24 -1.49 -31.94
C GLU A 282 -16.17 -1.98 -30.95
N LEU A 283 -15.15 -1.16 -30.67
CA LEU A 283 -14.12 -1.49 -29.68
C LEU A 283 -14.71 -1.62 -28.26
N SER A 284 -15.69 -0.79 -27.92
CA SER A 284 -16.37 -0.88 -26.62
C SER A 284 -17.10 -2.20 -26.44
N GLU A 285 -17.84 -2.63 -27.47
CA GLU A 285 -18.57 -3.90 -27.49
C GLU A 285 -17.61 -5.09 -27.38
N ALA A 286 -16.53 -5.10 -28.17
CA ALA A 286 -15.51 -6.16 -28.11
C ALA A 286 -14.85 -6.26 -26.72
N ILE A 287 -14.56 -5.13 -26.07
CA ILE A 287 -14.00 -5.11 -24.71
C ILE A 287 -15.01 -5.60 -23.68
N ASP A 288 -16.28 -5.17 -23.78
CA ASP A 288 -17.32 -5.60 -22.85
C ASP A 288 -17.59 -7.11 -22.96
N ASP A 289 -17.58 -7.66 -24.18
CA ASP A 289 -17.69 -9.11 -24.42
C ASP A 289 -16.49 -9.88 -23.85
N LEU A 290 -15.26 -9.38 -24.06
CA LEU A 290 -14.05 -9.96 -23.46
C LEU A 290 -14.15 -9.99 -21.92
N LEU A 291 -14.57 -8.90 -21.30
CA LEU A 291 -14.69 -8.81 -19.84
C LEU A 291 -15.82 -9.71 -19.31
N ALA A 292 -16.95 -9.79 -20.01
CA ALA A 292 -18.06 -10.66 -19.64
C ALA A 292 -17.67 -12.14 -19.70
N GLN A 293 -16.89 -12.54 -20.70
CA GLN A 293 -16.32 -13.88 -20.76
C GLN A 293 -15.31 -14.11 -19.63
N ALA A 294 -14.43 -13.15 -19.35
CA ALA A 294 -13.46 -13.25 -18.26
C ALA A 294 -14.13 -13.38 -16.89
N ASP A 295 -15.28 -12.72 -16.67
CA ASP A 295 -16.07 -12.85 -15.44
C ASP A 295 -16.55 -14.31 -15.22
N GLN A 296 -16.90 -15.05 -16.29
CA GLN A 296 -17.31 -16.46 -16.19
C GLN A 296 -16.16 -17.40 -15.76
N TRP A 297 -14.93 -16.93 -15.84
CA TRP A 297 -13.72 -17.69 -15.51
C TRP A 297 -13.20 -17.45 -14.10
N LEU A 298 -13.73 -16.45 -13.40
CA LEU A 298 -13.19 -16.02 -12.11
C LEU A 298 -13.06 -17.17 -11.10
N GLU A 299 -14.05 -18.06 -11.04
CA GLU A 299 -14.06 -19.19 -10.10
C GLU A 299 -13.11 -20.33 -10.51
N ARG A 300 -12.66 -20.36 -11.78
CA ARG A 300 -11.80 -21.42 -12.33
C ARG A 300 -10.31 -21.13 -12.14
N ILE A 301 -9.94 -19.87 -11.99
CA ILE A 301 -8.55 -19.42 -11.88
C ILE A 301 -8.28 -19.07 -10.42
N ALA A 302 -7.22 -19.60 -9.81
CA ALA A 302 -6.90 -19.25 -8.43
C ALA A 302 -6.52 -17.76 -8.27
N GLU A 303 -6.77 -17.22 -7.08
CA GLU A 303 -6.27 -15.91 -6.71
C GLU A 303 -4.73 -15.90 -6.68
N TYR A 304 -4.14 -14.86 -7.25
CA TYR A 304 -2.70 -14.63 -7.25
C TYR A 304 -2.37 -13.57 -6.19
N ASN A 305 -1.90 -14.03 -5.03
CA ASN A 305 -1.62 -13.20 -3.85
C ASN A 305 -0.16 -12.73 -3.74
N PHE A 306 0.62 -12.84 -4.82
CA PHE A 306 2.02 -12.45 -4.86
C PHE A 306 2.21 -11.13 -5.63
N PRO A 307 3.37 -10.45 -5.49
CA PRO A 307 3.72 -9.35 -6.37
C PRO A 307 3.65 -9.76 -7.84
N ARG A 308 3.38 -8.78 -8.71
CA ARG A 308 3.28 -9.02 -10.15
C ARG A 308 4.49 -9.83 -10.64
N PRO A 309 4.27 -10.96 -11.33
CA PRO A 309 5.38 -11.75 -11.84
C PRO A 309 6.14 -10.98 -12.93
N ILE A 310 7.42 -11.29 -13.09
CA ILE A 310 8.22 -10.81 -14.23
C ILE A 310 7.50 -11.12 -15.56
N PRO A 311 7.71 -10.37 -16.66
CA PRO A 311 7.08 -10.68 -17.95
C PRO A 311 7.26 -12.16 -18.35
N PRO A 312 6.29 -12.78 -19.06
CA PRO A 312 6.36 -14.19 -19.41
C PRO A 312 7.58 -14.50 -20.29
N SER A 313 8.00 -15.76 -20.33
CA SER A 313 9.07 -16.18 -21.25
C SER A 313 8.62 -16.12 -22.72
N ASN A 314 9.57 -16.11 -23.66
CA ASN A 314 9.32 -15.99 -25.11
C ASN A 314 8.40 -17.07 -25.72
N THR A 315 8.18 -18.18 -25.03
CA THR A 315 7.30 -19.26 -25.48
C THR A 315 5.92 -19.23 -24.84
N ASN A 316 5.76 -18.40 -23.81
CA ASN A 316 4.58 -18.32 -22.98
C ASN A 316 3.78 -17.07 -23.30
N ALA A 317 2.48 -17.19 -23.06
CA ALA A 317 1.61 -16.05 -22.96
C ALA A 317 0.98 -16.04 -21.56
N ARG A 318 0.66 -14.83 -21.09
CA ARG A 318 0.06 -14.63 -19.78
C ARG A 318 -1.22 -13.81 -19.90
N MET A 319 -2.26 -14.31 -19.26
CA MET A 319 -3.49 -13.58 -19.01
C MET A 319 -3.57 -13.24 -17.53
N THR A 320 -3.72 -11.95 -17.21
CA THR A 320 -3.94 -11.45 -15.87
C THR A 320 -5.33 -10.83 -15.79
N LEU A 321 -6.20 -11.40 -14.97
CA LEU A 321 -7.49 -10.80 -14.63
C LEU A 321 -7.28 -9.92 -13.40
N VAL A 322 -7.52 -8.63 -13.53
CA VAL A 322 -7.53 -7.70 -12.40
C VAL A 322 -8.96 -7.57 -11.92
N THR A 323 -9.21 -7.93 -10.66
CA THR A 323 -10.55 -8.01 -10.08
C THR A 323 -10.70 -7.08 -8.89
N THR A 324 -11.93 -6.87 -8.44
CA THR A 324 -12.21 -6.16 -7.17
C THR A 324 -11.57 -6.83 -5.94
N HIS A 325 -11.16 -8.10 -6.02
CA HIS A 325 -10.56 -8.84 -4.90
C HIS A 325 -9.04 -9.06 -5.05
N GLY A 326 -8.44 -8.59 -6.13
CA GLY A 326 -7.02 -8.81 -6.44
C GLY A 326 -6.82 -9.36 -7.85
N THR A 327 -5.64 -9.89 -8.12
CA THR A 327 -5.28 -10.42 -9.44
C THR A 327 -5.45 -11.93 -9.50
N ARG A 328 -5.74 -12.45 -10.69
CA ARG A 328 -5.70 -13.88 -11.03
C ARG A 328 -4.86 -14.02 -12.28
N VAL A 329 -3.91 -14.96 -12.29
CA VAL A 329 -2.91 -15.07 -13.36
C VAL A 329 -2.94 -16.48 -13.94
N ILE A 330 -3.01 -16.57 -15.27
CA ILE A 330 -2.75 -17.78 -16.03
C ILE A 330 -1.54 -17.51 -16.92
N GLU A 331 -0.52 -18.36 -16.84
CA GLU A 331 0.60 -18.36 -17.77
C GLU A 331 0.86 -19.77 -18.26
N GLN A 332 0.90 -19.96 -19.58
CA GLN A 332 1.26 -21.22 -20.22
C GLN A 332 1.85 -20.96 -21.61
N ALA A 333 2.37 -22.01 -22.25
CA ALA A 333 2.77 -21.92 -23.65
C ALA A 333 1.57 -21.46 -24.50
N TYR A 334 1.79 -20.52 -25.42
CA TYR A 334 0.70 -19.94 -26.23
C TYR A 334 -0.11 -21.02 -26.98
N ALA A 335 0.58 -22.03 -27.52
CA ALA A 335 -0.04 -23.16 -28.21
C ALA A 335 -0.96 -24.01 -27.31
N ASP A 336 -0.65 -24.10 -26.01
CA ASP A 336 -1.45 -24.88 -25.07
C ASP A 336 -2.67 -24.07 -24.58
N LEU A 337 -2.52 -22.76 -24.39
CA LEU A 337 -3.67 -21.87 -24.16
C LEU A 337 -4.65 -21.95 -25.33
N TYR A 338 -4.17 -21.84 -26.57
CA TYR A 338 -5.05 -21.88 -27.75
C TYR A 338 -5.79 -23.21 -27.93
N ARG A 339 -5.21 -24.34 -27.47
CA ARG A 339 -5.86 -25.65 -27.53
C ARG A 339 -6.87 -25.89 -26.41
N HIS A 340 -6.84 -25.10 -25.34
CA HIS A 340 -7.76 -25.26 -24.24
C HIS A 340 -9.14 -24.71 -24.64
N PRO A 341 -10.21 -25.54 -24.67
CA PRO A 341 -11.50 -25.15 -25.25
C PRO A 341 -12.12 -23.90 -24.64
N ASP A 342 -11.95 -23.74 -23.32
CA ASP A 342 -12.43 -22.52 -22.69
C ASP A 342 -11.55 -21.34 -23.15
N ALA A 343 -10.21 -21.48 -23.11
CA ALA A 343 -9.28 -20.35 -23.27
C ALA A 343 -9.28 -19.81 -24.69
N SER A 344 -9.52 -20.68 -25.68
CA SER A 344 -9.62 -20.27 -27.08
C SER A 344 -10.68 -19.19 -27.29
N GLN A 345 -11.82 -19.27 -26.60
CA GLN A 345 -12.88 -18.26 -26.73
C GLN A 345 -12.42 -16.88 -26.24
N LEU A 346 -11.71 -16.83 -25.10
CA LEU A 346 -11.12 -15.59 -24.61
C LEU A 346 -10.04 -15.05 -25.54
N LEU A 347 -9.25 -15.93 -26.16
CA LEU A 347 -8.21 -15.53 -27.11
C LEU A 347 -8.82 -14.97 -28.40
N ASP A 348 -9.91 -15.56 -28.88
CA ASP A 348 -10.65 -15.05 -30.04
C ASP A 348 -11.18 -13.63 -29.75
N SER A 349 -11.74 -13.38 -28.56
CA SER A 349 -12.15 -12.03 -28.15
C SER A 349 -10.99 -11.05 -27.95
N ILE A 350 -9.82 -11.52 -27.50
CA ILE A 350 -8.61 -10.68 -27.47
C ILE A 350 -8.19 -10.28 -28.89
N GLU A 351 -8.27 -11.21 -29.85
CA GLU A 351 -7.97 -10.93 -31.25
C GLU A 351 -8.98 -9.94 -31.84
N GLU A 352 -10.27 -10.11 -31.56
CA GLU A 352 -11.33 -9.19 -31.96
C GLU A 352 -11.10 -7.77 -31.42
N VAL A 353 -10.78 -7.64 -30.12
CA VAL A 353 -10.40 -6.34 -29.54
C VAL A 353 -9.20 -5.75 -30.27
N THR A 354 -8.17 -6.55 -30.54
CA THR A 354 -6.95 -6.08 -31.22
C THR A 354 -7.25 -5.59 -32.65
N GLN A 355 -8.17 -6.26 -33.36
CA GLN A 355 -8.61 -5.85 -34.70
C GLN A 355 -9.50 -4.59 -34.68
N ALA A 356 -10.26 -4.39 -33.59
CA ALA A 356 -11.12 -3.22 -33.41
C ALA A 356 -10.36 -1.96 -32.93
N ILE A 357 -9.08 -2.07 -32.56
CA ILE A 357 -8.26 -0.90 -32.22
C ILE A 357 -8.05 -0.10 -33.51
N PRO A 358 -8.44 1.20 -33.54
CA PRO A 358 -8.37 2.00 -34.75
C PRO A 358 -6.93 2.17 -35.22
N ASP A 359 -6.72 2.16 -36.54
CA ASP A 359 -5.42 2.43 -37.16
C ASP A 359 -5.04 3.90 -37.15
N ASP A 360 -6.01 4.81 -37.00
CA ASP A 360 -5.77 6.26 -37.02
C ASP A 360 -5.03 6.72 -35.75
N PRO A 361 -3.82 7.29 -35.88
CA PRO A 361 -3.08 7.84 -34.74
C PRO A 361 -3.84 8.95 -33.98
N GLN A 362 -4.80 9.64 -34.60
CA GLN A 362 -5.59 10.67 -33.92
C GLN A 362 -6.57 10.09 -32.89
N GLU A 363 -6.99 8.84 -33.10
CA GLU A 363 -7.85 8.11 -32.15
C GLU A 363 -7.02 7.38 -31.08
N ARG A 364 -5.71 7.22 -31.32
CA ARG A 364 -4.72 6.70 -30.38
C ARG A 364 -4.10 7.86 -29.58
N SER A 365 -4.73 8.27 -28.50
CA SER A 365 -4.07 9.21 -27.58
C SER A 365 -2.82 8.55 -26.97
N LEU A 366 -1.67 9.24 -27.01
CA LEU A 366 -0.49 8.89 -26.21
C LEU A 366 -0.16 10.06 -25.29
#